data_AF-A0A1M6GLM2-F1
#
_entry.id   AF-A0A1M6GLM2-F1
#
_cell.length_a   1.000
_cell.length_b   1.000
_cell.length_c   1.000
_cell.angle_alpha   90.00
_cell.angle_beta   90.00
_cell.angle_gamma   90.00
#
_symmetry.space_group_name_H-M   'P 1'
#
loop_
_entity.id
_entity.type
_entity.pdbx_description
1 polymer ?
#
loop_
_entity_poly.entity_id
_entity_poly.type
_entity_poly.pdbx_seq_one_letter_code
_entity_poly.pdbx_strand_id
1 'polypeptide(L)'
;MQCKFDSDLLHEYLDATIEPLEKLVLEEHLKGCRSCRRQLTELKLLFWELEDADQIEVPSEVHLIHHRVAAALKEDLSTGNFSAKDLLSLQKNILDASCRFVGFVPGVQAIANQLEKNIKQKPPSLYKTLENMIKGTRKLYALRGRL
;
A
#
# COMPACT_ATOMS: atom_id res chain seq x y z
N MET A 1 20.30 23.11 -2.00
CA MET A 1 21.46 23.05 -1.08
C MET A 1 20.92 22.52 0.24
N GLN A 2 21.32 21.30 0.60
CA GLN A 2 20.65 20.45 1.60
C GLN A 2 20.57 21.13 2.97
N CYS A 3 19.34 21.43 3.40
CA CYS A 3 19.08 21.65 4.80
C CYS A 3 19.16 20.30 5.53
N LYS A 4 19.86 20.27 6.67
CA LYS A 4 19.95 19.08 7.55
C LYS A 4 18.97 19.16 8.73
N PHE A 5 18.04 20.12 8.69
CA PHE A 5 16.99 20.23 9.69
C PHE A 5 16.07 19.03 9.59
N ASP A 6 15.57 18.58 10.73
CA ASP A 6 14.75 17.37 10.79
C ASP A 6 13.47 17.56 9.98
N SER A 7 13.22 16.67 9.02
CA SER A 7 12.00 16.69 8.22
C SER A 7 10.79 16.27 9.04
N ASP A 8 10.99 15.49 10.10
CA ASP A 8 9.90 14.93 10.89
C ASP A 8 9.17 16.04 11.67
N LEU A 9 9.93 17.05 12.13
CA LEU A 9 9.38 18.26 12.75
C LEU A 9 8.46 19.05 11.81
N LEU A 10 8.64 18.99 10.49
CA LEU A 10 7.72 19.64 9.54
C LEU A 10 6.38 18.91 9.50
N HIS A 11 6.38 17.58 9.60
CA HIS A 11 5.18 16.77 9.63
C HIS A 11 4.42 16.97 10.95
N GLU A 12 5.11 16.91 12.09
CA GLU A 12 4.53 17.16 13.41
C GLU A 12 3.96 18.58 13.55
N TYR A 13 4.57 19.57 12.88
CA TYR A 13 4.04 20.92 12.80
C TYR A 13 2.73 21.02 12.01
N LEU A 14 2.57 20.20 10.95
CA LEU A 14 1.32 20.15 10.17
C LEU A 14 0.22 19.42 10.94
N ASP A 15 0.56 18.33 11.62
CA ASP A 15 -0.37 17.52 12.42
C ASP A 15 -0.72 18.17 13.78
N ALA A 16 -0.14 19.33 14.09
CA ALA A 16 -0.27 20.06 15.34
C ALA A 16 0.15 19.25 16.59
N THR A 17 1.08 18.30 16.43
CA THR A 17 1.60 17.43 17.49
C THR A 17 2.99 17.84 18.00
N ILE A 18 3.62 18.84 17.38
CA ILE A 18 4.96 19.32 17.74
C ILE A 18 5.03 19.88 19.18
N GLU A 19 6.15 19.65 19.87
CA GLU A 19 6.37 20.18 21.21
C GLU A 19 6.56 21.72 21.17
N PRO A 20 6.08 22.49 22.18
CA PRO A 20 6.13 23.96 22.13
C PRO A 20 7.53 24.55 21.95
N LEU A 21 8.56 23.90 22.50
CA LEU A 21 9.95 24.33 22.35
C LEU A 21 10.47 24.10 20.93
N GLU A 22 10.17 22.94 20.36
CA GLU A 22 10.58 22.57 19.00
C GLU A 22 9.89 23.43 17.95
N LYS A 23 8.62 23.80 18.20
CA LYS A 23 7.88 24.74 17.37
C LYS A 23 8.60 26.08 17.22
N LEU A 24 9.10 26.65 18.33
CA LEU A 24 9.83 27.91 18.29
C LEU A 24 11.11 27.80 17.45
N VAL A 25 11.85 26.69 17.61
CA VAL A 25 13.08 26.42 16.85
C VAL A 25 12.78 26.27 15.36
N LEU A 26 11.72 25.53 15.02
CA LEU A 26 11.27 25.36 13.65
C LEU A 26 10.83 26.69 13.02
N GLU A 27 10.08 27.53 13.73
CA GLU A 27 9.65 28.84 13.24
C GLU A 27 10.83 29.77 12.94
N GLU A 28 11.85 29.80 13.81
CA GLU A 28 13.08 30.52 13.55
C GLU A 28 13.85 29.94 12.34
N HIS A 29 13.90 28.62 12.22
CA HIS A 29 14.50 27.96 11.06
C HIS A 29 13.78 28.33 9.75
N LEU A 30 12.44 28.34 9.75
CA LEU A 30 11.62 28.67 8.59
C LEU A 30 11.79 30.12 8.14
N LYS A 31 12.19 31.05 9.01
CA LYS A 31 12.52 32.44 8.64
C LYS A 31 13.76 32.52 7.74
N GLY A 32 14.78 31.71 8.00
CA GLY A 32 16.04 31.70 7.26
C GLY A 32 16.15 30.67 6.13
N CYS A 33 15.40 29.56 6.21
CA CYS A 33 15.56 28.43 5.30
C CYS A 33 14.50 28.39 4.20
N ARG A 34 14.90 28.72 2.97
CA ARG A 34 14.01 28.68 1.79
C ARG A 34 13.58 27.26 1.41
N SER A 35 14.41 26.23 1.63
CA SER A 35 14.07 24.85 1.27
C SER A 35 12.98 24.27 2.16
N CYS A 36 13.11 24.42 3.48
CA CYS A 36 12.11 23.92 4.43
C CYS A 36 10.78 24.68 4.28
N ARG A 37 10.84 25.99 4.01
CA ARG A 37 9.63 26.77 3.70
C ARG A 37 8.92 26.25 2.45
N ARG A 38 9.67 25.94 1.39
CA ARG A 38 9.10 25.37 0.16
C ARG A 38 8.45 24.01 0.42
N GLN A 39 9.13 23.11 1.13
CA GLN A 39 8.59 21.79 1.50
C GLN A 39 7.30 21.91 2.31
N LEU A 40 7.28 22.81 3.30
CA LEU A 40 6.09 23.07 4.11
C LEU A 40 4.93 23.62 3.27
N THR A 41 5.19 24.51 2.32
CA THR A 41 4.17 25.00 1.38
C THR A 41 3.64 23.87 0.50
N GLU A 42 4.52 23.04 -0.06
CA GLU A 42 4.13 21.89 -0.89
C GLU A 42 3.25 20.91 -0.11
N LEU A 43 3.61 20.59 1.14
CA LEU A 43 2.80 19.74 2.01
C LEU A 43 1.42 20.36 2.31
N LYS A 44 1.37 21.65 2.66
CA LYS A 44 0.09 22.35 2.91
C LYS A 44 -0.85 22.34 1.71
N LEU A 45 -0.31 22.49 0.50
CA LEU A 45 -1.09 22.43 -0.73
C LEU A 45 -1.71 21.04 -0.92
N LEU A 46 -0.91 19.97 -0.69
CA LEU A 46 -1.42 18.60 -0.76
C LEU A 46 -2.55 18.36 0.25
N PHE A 47 -2.38 18.81 1.50
CA PHE A 47 -3.44 18.69 2.51
C PHE A 47 -4.71 19.44 2.11
N TRP A 48 -4.57 20.64 1.56
CA TRP A 48 -5.71 21.42 1.09
C TRP A 48 -6.45 20.73 -0.06
N GLU A 49 -5.73 20.17 -1.04
CA GLU A 49 -6.32 19.39 -2.13
C GLU A 49 -7.04 18.12 -1.63
N LEU A 50 -6.54 17.49 -0.57
CA LEU A 50 -7.17 16.32 0.05
C LEU A 50 -8.42 16.70 0.87
N GLU A 51 -8.41 17.86 1.53
CA GLU A 51 -9.58 18.38 2.25
C GLU A 51 -10.71 18.81 1.30
N ASP A 52 -10.35 19.34 0.13
CA ASP A 52 -11.29 19.74 -0.92
C ASP A 52 -11.80 18.55 -1.76
N ALA A 53 -11.22 17.35 -1.56
CA ALA A 53 -11.70 16.15 -2.21
C ALA A 53 -13.15 15.85 -1.77
N ASP A 54 -14.02 15.62 -2.76
CA ASP A 54 -15.45 15.37 -2.54
C ASP A 54 -15.66 14.36 -1.40
N GLN A 55 -16.40 14.77 -0.36
CA GLN A 55 -16.84 13.85 0.67
C GLN A 55 -17.82 12.86 0.04
N ILE A 56 -17.31 11.67 -0.28
CA ILE A 56 -18.12 10.58 -0.81
C ILE A 56 -19.05 10.13 0.31
N GLU A 57 -20.35 10.35 0.14
CA GLU A 57 -21.36 9.76 1.00
C GLU A 57 -21.21 8.23 0.96
N VAL A 58 -20.87 7.63 2.11
CA VAL A 58 -20.68 6.19 2.22
C VAL A 58 -22.05 5.52 2.06
N PRO A 59 -22.25 4.65 1.04
CA PRO A 59 -23.51 3.96 0.86
C PRO A 59 -23.85 3.10 2.08
N SER A 60 -25.11 3.14 2.53
CA SER A 60 -25.57 2.43 3.73
C SER A 60 -25.34 0.91 3.67
N GLU A 61 -25.24 0.34 2.47
CA GLU A 61 -24.96 -1.06 2.20
C GLU A 61 -23.56 -1.48 2.64
N VAL A 62 -22.59 -0.55 2.71
CA VAL A 62 -21.23 -0.81 3.16
C VAL A 62 -21.21 -1.28 4.62
N HIS A 63 -22.09 -0.74 5.46
CA HIS A 63 -22.23 -1.19 6.86
C HIS A 63 -22.70 -2.64 6.95
N LEU A 64 -23.59 -3.07 6.05
CA LEU A 64 -24.04 -4.45 6.00
C LEU A 64 -22.91 -5.40 5.59
N ILE A 65 -22.07 -4.98 4.63
CA ILE A 65 -20.89 -5.74 4.21
C ILE A 65 -19.90 -5.83 5.38
N HIS A 66 -19.59 -4.72 6.04
CA HIS A 66 -18.68 -4.69 7.19
C HIS A 66 -19.16 -5.63 8.30
N HIS A 67 -20.44 -5.56 8.67
CA HIS A 67 -21.00 -6.42 9.72
C HIS A 67 -20.94 -7.91 9.32
N ARG A 68 -21.22 -8.25 8.06
CA ARG A 68 -21.12 -9.64 7.58
C ARG A 68 -19.69 -10.16 7.60
N VAL A 69 -18.72 -9.35 7.18
CA VAL A 69 -17.30 -9.72 7.21
C VAL A 69 -16.82 -9.88 8.65
N ALA A 70 -17.18 -8.96 9.55
CA ALA A 70 -16.82 -9.04 10.96
C ALA A 70 -17.43 -10.26 11.65
N ALA A 71 -18.69 -10.60 11.34
CA ALA A 71 -19.35 -11.80 11.87
C ALA A 71 -18.68 -13.08 11.36
N ALA A 72 -18.41 -13.17 10.05
CA ALA A 72 -17.71 -14.32 9.46
C ALA A 72 -16.32 -14.54 10.07
N LEU A 73 -15.54 -13.46 10.23
CA LEU A 73 -14.23 -13.53 10.88
C LEU A 73 -14.33 -14.02 12.33
N LYS A 74 -15.35 -13.58 13.06
CA LYS A 74 -15.57 -14.00 14.46
C LYS A 74 -15.95 -15.48 14.53
N GLU A 75 -16.78 -15.98 13.62
CA GLU A 75 -17.12 -17.41 13.54
C GLU A 75 -15.91 -18.27 13.15
N ASP A 76 -15.09 -17.81 12.21
CA ASP A 76 -13.85 -18.48 11.78
C ASP A 76 -12.80 -18.53 12.92
N LEU A 77 -12.73 -17.49 13.75
CA LEU A 77 -11.85 -17.46 14.93
C LEU A 77 -12.36 -18.34 16.08
N SER A 78 -13.68 -18.45 16.22
CA SER A 78 -14.33 -19.24 17.29
C SER A 78 -14.27 -20.75 17.03
N THR A 79 -14.14 -21.16 15.77
CA THR A 79 -14.12 -22.57 15.35
C THR A 79 -12.76 -23.24 15.44
N GLY A 80 -11.73 -22.56 15.99
CA GLY A 80 -10.55 -23.14 16.65
C GLY A 80 -9.62 -24.07 15.84
N ASN A 81 -9.98 -24.43 14.61
CA ASN A 81 -9.24 -25.35 13.76
C ASN A 81 -8.70 -24.61 12.55
N PHE A 82 -7.81 -23.65 12.79
CA PHE A 82 -7.08 -22.99 11.72
C PHE A 82 -6.08 -23.98 11.11
N SER A 83 -6.48 -24.64 10.03
CA SER A 83 -5.67 -25.68 9.39
C SER A 83 -4.52 -25.05 8.61
N ALA A 84 -3.42 -25.80 8.43
CA ALA A 84 -2.34 -25.42 7.53
C ALA A 84 -2.84 -25.16 6.10
N LYS A 85 -3.94 -25.81 5.69
CA LYS A 85 -4.61 -25.55 4.41
C LYS A 85 -5.27 -24.17 4.35
N ASP A 86 -5.83 -23.71 5.46
CA ASP A 86 -6.48 -22.40 5.55
C ASP A 86 -5.44 -21.28 5.49
N LEU A 87 -4.30 -21.46 6.19
CA LEU A 87 -3.13 -20.59 6.06
C LEU A 87 -2.61 -20.50 4.63
N LEU A 88 -2.48 -21.64 3.94
CA LEU A 88 -2.07 -21.68 2.54
C LEU A 88 -3.06 -20.96 1.62
N SER A 89 -4.36 -21.11 1.87
CA SER A 89 -5.39 -20.43 1.09
C SER A 89 -5.41 -18.91 1.32
N LEU A 90 -5.19 -18.46 2.56
CA LEU A 90 -5.07 -17.05 2.91
C LEU A 90 -3.84 -16.41 2.28
N GLN A 91 -2.68 -17.05 2.39
CA GLN A 91 -1.46 -16.58 1.73
C GLN A 91 -1.66 -16.47 0.21
N LYS A 92 -2.36 -17.43 -0.41
CA LYS A 92 -2.72 -17.38 -1.83
C LYS A 92 -3.64 -16.21 -2.17
N ASN A 93 -4.65 -15.94 -1.33
CA ASN A 93 -5.57 -14.82 -1.53
C ASN A 93 -4.88 -13.46 -1.37
N ILE A 94 -4.02 -13.32 -0.37
CA ILE A 94 -3.21 -12.10 -0.15
C ILE A 94 -2.28 -11.86 -1.33
N LEU A 95 -1.62 -12.91 -1.83
CA LEU A 95 -0.78 -12.83 -3.03
C LEU A 95 -1.58 -12.44 -4.27
N ASP A 96 -2.77 -13.00 -4.47
CA ASP A 96 -3.61 -12.68 -5.64
C ASP A 96 -4.09 -11.21 -5.59
N ALA A 97 -4.54 -10.73 -4.43
CA ALA A 97 -4.92 -9.33 -4.24
C ALA A 97 -3.74 -8.38 -4.48
N SER A 98 -2.57 -8.72 -3.96
CA SER A 98 -1.33 -7.94 -4.15
C SER A 98 -0.89 -7.94 -5.61
N CYS A 99 -0.97 -9.08 -6.32
CA CYS A 99 -0.66 -9.17 -7.74
C CYS A 99 -1.62 -8.34 -8.61
N ARG A 100 -2.91 -8.29 -8.26
CA ARG A 100 -3.88 -7.42 -8.94
C ARG A 100 -3.51 -5.96 -8.76
N PHE A 101 -3.17 -5.53 -7.54
CA PHE A 101 -2.73 -4.17 -7.25
C PHE A 101 -1.48 -3.80 -8.03
N VAL A 102 -0.46 -4.68 -8.05
CA VAL A 102 0.74 -4.49 -8.86
C VAL A 102 0.35 -4.29 -10.33
N GLY A 103 -0.61 -5.04 -10.88
CA GLY A 103 -1.10 -4.85 -12.24
C GLY A 103 -1.65 -3.45 -12.58
N PHE A 104 -2.13 -2.68 -11.59
CA PHE A 104 -2.66 -1.33 -11.78
C PHE A 104 -1.60 -0.23 -11.72
N VAL A 105 -0.39 -0.51 -11.22
CA VAL A 105 0.68 0.48 -11.14
C VAL A 105 1.34 0.63 -12.52
N PRO A 106 1.28 1.80 -13.18
CA PRO A 106 1.94 1.98 -14.47
C PRO A 106 3.46 1.81 -14.33
N GLY A 107 4.06 0.93 -15.14
CA GLY A 107 5.51 0.69 -15.18
C GLY A 107 6.00 -0.64 -14.57
N VAL A 108 5.21 -1.33 -13.74
CA VAL A 108 5.62 -2.63 -13.17
C VAL A 108 5.68 -3.78 -14.19
N GLN A 109 4.95 -3.70 -15.32
CA GLN A 109 5.06 -4.68 -16.40
C GLN A 109 6.46 -4.65 -17.04
N ALA A 110 7.11 -3.48 -17.10
CA ALA A 110 8.49 -3.36 -17.56
C ALA A 110 9.47 -4.02 -16.57
N ILE A 111 9.21 -3.89 -15.27
CA ILE A 111 9.99 -4.54 -14.20
C ILE A 111 9.79 -6.06 -14.24
N ALA A 112 8.58 -6.56 -14.47
CA ALA A 112 8.30 -7.99 -14.63
C ALA A 112 9.07 -8.58 -15.82
N ASN A 113 9.08 -7.88 -16.96
CA ASN A 113 9.84 -8.30 -18.14
C ASN A 113 11.37 -8.25 -17.93
N GLN A 114 11.86 -7.35 -17.05
CA GLN A 114 13.27 -7.31 -16.65
C GLN A 114 13.61 -8.40 -15.62
N LEU A 115 12.70 -8.72 -14.70
CA LEU A 115 12.84 -9.82 -13.74
C LEU A 115 12.85 -11.17 -14.47
N GLU A 116 11.99 -11.40 -15.46
CA GLU A 116 12.03 -12.61 -16.28
C GLU A 116 13.37 -12.82 -16.99
N LYS A 117 14.06 -11.75 -17.38
CA LYS A 117 15.40 -11.81 -17.99
C LYS A 117 16.50 -12.12 -16.96
N ASN A 118 16.36 -11.62 -15.72
CA ASN A 118 17.35 -11.81 -14.66
C ASN A 118 17.17 -13.12 -13.86
N ILE A 119 15.94 -13.64 -13.73
CA ILE A 119 15.66 -14.91 -13.02
C ILE A 119 16.18 -16.12 -13.82
N LYS A 120 16.36 -16.01 -15.14
CA LYS A 120 17.03 -17.04 -15.96
C LYS A 120 18.49 -17.30 -15.57
N GLN A 121 19.09 -16.46 -14.72
CA GLN A 121 20.51 -16.55 -14.38
C GLN A 121 20.83 -17.18 -13.00
N LYS A 122 19.86 -17.51 -12.11
CA LYS A 122 20.09 -18.22 -10.82
C LYS A 122 18.84 -19.00 -10.29
N PRO A 123 18.99 -19.80 -9.20
CA PRO A 123 18.99 -21.27 -9.22
C PRO A 123 17.65 -21.94 -9.64
N PRO A 124 17.70 -23.20 -10.11
CA PRO A 124 16.58 -23.89 -10.77
C PRO A 124 15.33 -24.17 -9.90
N SER A 125 15.42 -24.01 -8.58
CA SER A 125 14.29 -24.24 -7.64
C SER A 125 13.31 -23.07 -7.59
N LEU A 126 13.80 -21.82 -7.71
CA LEU A 126 12.97 -20.62 -7.64
C LEU A 126 12.29 -20.32 -8.97
N TYR A 127 12.96 -20.56 -10.11
CA TYR A 127 12.32 -20.37 -11.41
C TYR A 127 11.21 -21.38 -11.66
N LYS A 128 11.37 -22.66 -11.29
CA LYS A 128 10.32 -23.68 -11.50
C LYS A 128 9.06 -23.39 -10.70
N THR A 129 9.18 -22.88 -9.48
CA THR A 129 8.03 -22.53 -8.63
C THR A 129 7.31 -21.29 -9.16
N LEU A 130 8.06 -20.24 -9.54
CA LEU A 130 7.49 -19.03 -10.15
C LEU A 130 6.89 -19.30 -11.54
N GLU A 131 7.54 -20.10 -12.39
CA GLU A 131 7.06 -20.44 -13.73
C GLU A 131 5.77 -21.29 -13.65
N ASN A 132 5.70 -22.23 -12.71
CA ASN A 132 4.48 -23.01 -12.48
C ASN A 132 3.33 -22.15 -11.93
N MET A 133 3.63 -21.15 -11.09
CA MET A 133 2.62 -20.17 -10.64
C MET A 133 2.12 -19.31 -11.81
N ILE A 134 3.01 -18.75 -12.63
CA ILE A 134 2.64 -17.92 -13.79
C ILE A 134 1.86 -18.72 -14.84
N LYS A 135 2.21 -19.99 -15.08
CA LYS A 135 1.44 -20.88 -15.97
C LYS A 135 0.08 -21.25 -15.37
N GLY A 136 0.00 -21.42 -14.05
CA GLY A 136 -1.25 -21.64 -13.33
C GLY A 136 -2.22 -20.46 -13.44
N THR A 137 -1.72 -19.23 -13.28
CA THR A 137 -2.55 -18.01 -13.42
C THR A 137 -3.03 -17.80 -14.85
N ARG A 138 -2.20 -18.09 -15.87
CA ARG A 138 -2.64 -18.05 -17.28
C ARG A 138 -3.73 -19.08 -17.60
N LYS A 139 -3.64 -20.30 -17.05
CA LYS A 139 -4.71 -21.31 -17.20
C LYS A 139 -6.01 -20.88 -16.51
N LEU A 140 -5.93 -20.23 -15.35
CA LEU A 140 -7.11 -19.69 -14.64
C LEU A 140 -7.74 -18.52 -15.41
N TYR A 141 -6.93 -17.64 -16.02
CA TYR A 141 -7.42 -16.59 -16.92
C TYR A 141 -8.09 -17.16 -18.18
N ALA A 142 -7.55 -18.24 -18.76
CA ALA A 142 -8.15 -18.92 -19.91
C ALA A 142 -9.48 -19.63 -19.56
N LEU A 143 -9.63 -20.12 -18.33
CA LEU A 143 -10.90 -20.69 -17.83
C LEU A 143 -11.97 -19.62 -17.56
N ARG A 144 -11.56 -18.39 -17.21
CA ARG A 144 -12.47 -17.24 -17.06
C ARG A 144 -13.07 -16.75 -18.38
N GLY A 145 -12.48 -17.10 -19.53
CA GLY A 145 -13.05 -16.81 -20.86
C GLY A 145 -14.05 -17.85 -21.37
N ARG A 146 -14.37 -18.89 -20.59
CA ARG A 146 -15.32 -19.97 -20.96
C ARG A 146 -16.51 -20.11 -20.00
N LEU A 147 -16.61 -19.25 -18.99
CA LEU A 147 -17.78 -19.05 -18.12
C LEU A 147 -18.42 -17.71 -18.50
#